data_AF-A0A7C6SHA3-F1
#
_entry.id   AF-A0A7C6SHA3-F1
#
_cell.length_a   1.000
_cell.length_b   1.000
_cell.length_c   1.000
_cell.angle_alpha   90.00
_cell.angle_beta   90.00
_cell.angle_gamma   90.00
#
_symmetry.space_group_name_H-M   'P 1'
#
loop_
_entity.id
_entity.type
_entity.pdbx_description
1 polymer ?
#
loop_
_entity_poly.entity_id
_entity_poly.type
_entity_poly.pdbx_seq_one_letter_code
_entity_poly.pdbx_strand_id
1 'polypeptide(L)'
;MSNQLLMSQVILQQHSLLTADQYTVEQLKKRYKVSEDWSIEQIDQWFRQALADWYQELLDLDIPSKLIDPIFLIHEKLHDTTVLNEAVDQEILQFFKGPFDHQALQVYAYQVLDFYRLEKYLRFKTIDQDVPEGYLKIDEFKHYQDIDRLILNSRYYKVLKGLNLDNFYQKTQQAHNEALKDFTWGLQVEESIFSMAYLMVQQLRNVRAFLKAVRYGFDPKEFIYV
;
A
#
# COMPACT_ATOMS: atom_id res chain seq x y z
N MET A 1 -21.36 -15.39 -11.40
CA MET A 1 -20.13 -14.60 -11.66
C MET A 1 -20.33 -13.93 -13.02
N SER A 2 -20.24 -12.61 -13.12
CA SER A 2 -20.47 -11.93 -14.42
C SER A 2 -19.25 -12.15 -15.34
N ASN A 3 -19.47 -12.39 -16.63
CA ASN A 3 -18.40 -12.50 -17.63
C ASN A 3 -17.52 -11.24 -17.68
N GLN A 4 -18.07 -10.10 -17.23
CA GLN A 4 -17.43 -8.79 -17.20
C GLN A 4 -16.32 -8.70 -16.15
N LEU A 5 -16.54 -9.17 -14.92
CA LEU A 5 -15.47 -9.20 -13.90
C LEU A 5 -14.32 -10.12 -14.30
N LEU A 6 -14.63 -11.24 -14.96
CA LEU A 6 -13.60 -12.14 -15.50
C LEU A 6 -12.80 -11.45 -16.62
N MET A 7 -13.45 -10.68 -17.49
CA MET A 7 -12.77 -9.88 -18.51
C MET A 7 -11.88 -8.79 -17.88
N SER A 8 -12.37 -8.08 -16.86
CA SER A 8 -11.58 -7.10 -16.11
C SER A 8 -10.38 -7.78 -15.44
N GLN A 9 -10.54 -9.00 -14.88
CA GLN A 9 -9.42 -9.78 -14.37
C GLN A 9 -8.42 -10.14 -15.46
N VAL A 10 -8.84 -10.50 -16.67
CA VAL A 10 -7.92 -10.81 -17.78
C VAL A 10 -7.17 -9.57 -18.25
N ILE A 11 -7.84 -8.42 -18.37
CA ILE A 11 -7.21 -7.13 -18.70
C ILE A 11 -6.21 -6.75 -17.63
N LEU A 12 -6.62 -6.80 -16.36
CA LEU A 12 -5.74 -6.56 -15.23
C LEU A 12 -4.65 -7.59 -15.13
N GLN A 13 -4.87 -8.85 -15.50
CA GLN A 13 -3.84 -9.87 -15.60
C GLN A 13 -2.85 -9.57 -16.70
N GLN A 14 -3.26 -9.00 -17.84
CA GLN A 14 -2.31 -8.55 -18.85
C GLN A 14 -1.50 -7.36 -18.35
N HIS A 15 -2.10 -6.46 -17.57
CA HIS A 15 -1.37 -5.40 -16.87
C HIS A 15 -0.52 -5.97 -15.72
N SER A 16 -0.93 -7.09 -15.10
CA SER A 16 -0.31 -7.73 -13.93
C SER A 16 0.82 -8.70 -14.29
N LEU A 17 0.70 -9.44 -15.39
CA LEU A 17 1.70 -10.34 -15.98
C LEU A 17 2.86 -9.52 -16.55
N LEU A 18 2.58 -8.27 -16.92
CA LEU A 18 3.62 -7.29 -17.14
C LEU A 18 4.25 -6.84 -15.80
N THR A 19 3.57 -6.89 -14.66
CA THR A 19 4.04 -6.25 -13.41
C THR A 19 4.43 -7.20 -12.28
N ALA A 20 4.20 -8.51 -12.42
CA ALA A 20 4.69 -9.57 -11.54
C ALA A 20 6.11 -9.96 -11.96
N ASP A 21 7.09 -9.48 -11.18
CA ASP A 21 8.51 -9.80 -11.27
C ASP A 21 9.27 -9.36 -12.56
N GLN A 22 8.63 -8.69 -13.54
CA GLN A 22 9.27 -8.42 -14.85
C GLN A 22 9.54 -6.97 -15.25
N TYR A 23 8.98 -5.96 -14.59
CA TYR A 23 9.31 -4.57 -14.92
C TYR A 23 10.37 -4.03 -13.97
N THR A 24 11.59 -3.91 -14.50
CA THR A 24 12.59 -2.99 -13.97
C THR A 24 12.00 -1.57 -13.97
N VAL A 25 12.44 -0.73 -13.03
CA VAL A 25 12.04 0.69 -13.00
C VAL A 25 12.24 1.38 -14.34
N GLU A 26 13.24 0.97 -15.12
CA GLU A 26 13.48 1.43 -16.50
C GLU A 26 12.34 1.10 -17.49
N GLN A 27 11.70 -0.06 -17.38
CA GLN A 27 10.55 -0.40 -18.24
C GLN A 27 9.31 0.40 -17.85
N LEU A 28 9.10 0.67 -16.55
CA LEU A 28 8.03 1.55 -16.08
C LEU A 28 8.28 3.00 -16.53
N LYS A 29 9.53 3.47 -16.44
CA LYS A 29 9.90 4.81 -16.93
C LYS A 29 9.56 5.00 -18.42
N LYS A 30 9.88 3.99 -19.24
CA LYS A 30 9.53 3.98 -20.67
C LYS A 30 8.01 3.96 -20.92
N ARG A 31 7.25 3.17 -20.15
CA ARG A 31 5.78 3.10 -20.26
C ARG A 31 5.14 4.45 -19.96
N TYR A 32 5.57 5.10 -18.88
CA TYR A 32 4.98 6.35 -18.40
C TYR A 32 5.60 7.61 -19.02
N LYS A 33 6.62 7.47 -19.87
CA LYS A 33 7.34 8.58 -20.51
C LYS A 33 7.84 9.63 -19.50
N VAL A 34 8.34 9.16 -18.36
CA VAL A 34 8.90 10.03 -17.30
C VAL A 34 10.35 10.37 -17.59
N SER A 35 10.78 11.56 -17.16
CA SER A 35 12.17 12.02 -17.29
C SER A 35 12.85 12.19 -15.93
N GLU A 36 14.13 11.85 -15.87
CA GLU A 36 14.98 12.10 -14.69
C GLU A 36 15.31 13.59 -14.49
N ASP A 37 15.13 14.41 -15.53
CA ASP A 37 15.39 15.85 -15.49
C ASP A 37 14.24 16.65 -14.84
N TRP A 38 13.13 15.99 -14.50
CA TRP A 38 11.97 16.65 -13.90
C TRP A 38 12.27 17.24 -12.53
N SER A 39 11.66 18.39 -12.22
CA SER A 39 11.63 18.93 -10.87
C SER A 39 10.85 18.02 -9.93
N ILE A 40 11.06 18.17 -8.61
CA ILE A 40 10.30 17.41 -7.59
C ILE A 40 8.80 17.65 -7.74
N GLU A 41 8.40 18.89 -8.03
CA GLU A 41 7.00 19.27 -8.26
C GLU A 41 6.41 18.56 -9.48
N GLN A 42 7.16 18.48 -10.58
CA GLN A 42 6.74 17.75 -11.79
C GLN A 42 6.58 16.26 -11.53
N ILE A 43 7.51 15.65 -10.76
CA ILE A 43 7.43 14.25 -10.35
C ILE A 43 6.17 14.01 -9.52
N ASP A 44 5.86 14.90 -8.57
CA ASP A 44 4.68 14.80 -7.70
C ASP A 44 3.37 15.06 -8.44
N GLN A 45 3.36 15.97 -9.42
CA GLN A 45 2.21 16.20 -10.29
C GLN A 45 1.94 15.01 -11.20
N TRP A 46 2.98 14.48 -11.84
CA TRP A 46 2.86 13.28 -12.68
C TRP A 46 2.28 12.10 -11.90
N PHE A 47 2.79 11.85 -10.70
CA PHE A 47 2.32 10.73 -9.90
C PHE A 47 0.86 10.87 -9.49
N ARG A 48 0.42 12.08 -9.11
CA ARG A 48 -1.01 12.36 -8.84
C ARG A 48 -1.88 12.11 -10.07
N GLN A 49 -1.44 12.55 -11.25
CA GLN A 49 -2.17 12.30 -12.50
C GLN A 49 -2.21 10.80 -12.83
N ALA A 50 -1.08 10.10 -12.75
CA ALA A 50 -1.00 8.67 -13.06
C ALA A 50 -1.89 7.82 -12.13
N LEU A 51 -2.01 8.21 -10.86
CA LEU A 51 -2.93 7.55 -9.94
C LEU A 51 -4.40 7.84 -10.27
N ALA A 52 -4.74 9.08 -10.60
CA ALA A 52 -6.10 9.44 -11.00
C ALA A 52 -6.52 8.72 -12.29
N ASP A 53 -5.61 8.65 -13.28
CA ASP A 53 -5.83 7.92 -14.53
C ASP A 53 -6.05 6.43 -14.27
N TRP A 54 -5.24 5.83 -13.38
CA TRP A 54 -5.39 4.42 -13.01
C TRP A 54 -6.71 4.14 -12.29
N TYR A 55 -7.10 5.01 -11.34
CA TYR A 55 -8.39 4.89 -10.66
C TYR A 55 -9.55 4.98 -11.65
N GLN A 56 -9.51 5.94 -12.58
CA GLN A 56 -10.53 6.09 -13.61
C GLN A 56 -10.58 4.88 -14.54
N GLU A 57 -9.43 4.32 -14.95
CA GLU A 57 -9.37 3.11 -15.77
C GLU A 57 -10.05 1.92 -15.06
N LEU A 58 -9.86 1.75 -13.75
CA LEU A 58 -10.53 0.71 -12.99
C LEU A 58 -12.06 0.91 -12.95
N LEU A 59 -12.53 2.15 -12.80
CA LEU A 59 -13.96 2.47 -12.85
C LEU A 59 -14.56 2.24 -14.25
N ASP A 60 -13.83 2.61 -15.31
CA ASP A 60 -14.24 2.40 -16.70
C ASP A 60 -14.31 0.90 -17.07
N LEU A 61 -13.59 0.06 -16.32
CA LEU A 61 -13.68 -1.41 -16.36
C LEU A 61 -14.83 -1.99 -15.51
N ASP A 62 -15.75 -1.14 -15.04
CA ASP A 62 -16.89 -1.45 -14.17
C ASP A 62 -16.49 -2.17 -12.86
N ILE A 63 -15.29 -1.91 -12.36
CA ILE A 63 -14.84 -2.45 -11.07
C ILE A 63 -15.54 -1.66 -9.95
N PRO A 64 -16.22 -2.33 -9.00
CA PRO A 64 -16.91 -1.63 -7.92
C PRO A 64 -15.94 -0.77 -7.11
N SER A 65 -16.27 0.52 -6.93
CA SER A 65 -15.41 1.46 -6.17
C SER A 65 -15.11 0.94 -4.76
N LYS A 66 -16.11 0.32 -4.09
CA LYS A 66 -15.94 -0.31 -2.76
C LYS A 66 -14.78 -1.32 -2.66
N LEU A 67 -14.37 -1.90 -3.78
CA LEU A 67 -13.22 -2.82 -3.84
C LEU A 67 -11.90 -2.03 -3.87
N ILE A 68 -11.83 -0.92 -4.61
CA ILE A 68 -10.59 -0.22 -4.93
C ILE A 68 -10.36 1.07 -4.13
N ASP A 69 -11.42 1.77 -3.70
CA ASP A 69 -11.39 2.95 -2.82
C ASP A 69 -10.43 2.81 -1.62
N PRO A 70 -10.37 1.65 -0.91
CA PRO A 70 -9.42 1.43 0.18
C PRO A 70 -7.95 1.69 -0.18
N ILE A 71 -7.56 1.41 -1.42
CA ILE A 71 -6.17 1.53 -1.90
C ILE A 71 -5.82 3.01 -2.10
N PHE A 72 -6.75 3.80 -2.64
CA PHE A 72 -6.53 5.20 -3.01
C PHE A 72 -6.76 6.16 -1.84
N LEU A 73 -7.71 5.85 -0.94
CA LEU A 73 -8.01 6.66 0.24
C LEU A 73 -6.78 6.85 1.15
N ILE A 74 -6.00 5.78 1.37
CA ILE A 74 -4.73 5.84 2.12
C ILE A 74 -3.73 6.76 1.43
N HIS A 75 -3.69 6.77 0.10
CA HIS A 75 -2.75 7.62 -0.63
C HIS A 75 -3.12 9.09 -0.56
N GLU A 76 -4.38 9.43 -0.85
CA GLU A 76 -4.88 10.81 -0.86
C GLU A 76 -4.81 11.46 0.52
N LYS A 77 -4.98 10.67 1.60
CA LYS A 77 -5.11 11.20 2.96
C LYS A 77 -3.80 11.24 3.76
N LEU A 78 -2.89 10.26 3.58
CA LEU A 78 -1.65 10.16 4.37
C LEU A 78 -0.45 10.91 3.77
N HIS A 79 -0.46 11.26 2.49
CA HIS A 79 0.70 11.92 1.86
C HIS A 79 0.56 13.44 1.71
N ASP A 80 -0.64 14.00 1.86
CA ASP A 80 -0.85 15.46 1.88
C ASP A 80 -0.67 16.05 3.30
N THR A 81 -0.66 15.19 4.31
CA THR A 81 -0.57 15.61 5.71
C THR A 81 0.80 15.26 6.28
N THR A 82 1.64 16.27 6.44
CA THR A 82 2.84 16.23 7.32
C THR A 82 2.47 16.07 8.81
N VAL A 83 1.20 15.82 9.11
CA VAL A 83 0.62 15.74 10.43
C VAL A 83 -0.35 14.56 10.41
N LEU A 84 -0.08 13.52 11.19
CA LEU A 84 -1.10 12.59 11.67
C LEU A 84 -2.15 13.45 12.39
N ASN A 85 -3.15 13.91 11.66
CA ASN A 85 -4.20 14.77 12.17
C ASN A 85 -5.36 13.85 12.54
N GLU A 86 -5.76 13.91 13.80
CA GLU A 86 -6.78 13.06 14.42
C GLU A 86 -8.05 12.92 13.56
N ALA A 87 -8.45 13.96 12.82
CA ALA A 87 -9.59 13.91 11.92
C ALA A 87 -9.39 12.99 10.70
N VAL A 88 -8.20 13.02 10.09
CA VAL A 88 -7.84 12.16 8.94
C VAL A 88 -7.65 10.72 9.40
N ASP A 89 -7.02 10.56 10.57
CA ASP A 89 -6.84 9.27 11.21
C ASP A 89 -8.21 8.61 11.49
N GLN A 90 -9.14 9.34 12.11
CA GLN A 90 -10.50 8.84 12.39
C GLN A 90 -11.22 8.37 11.12
N GLU A 91 -11.08 9.08 10.01
CA GLU A 91 -11.76 8.71 8.76
C GLU A 91 -11.16 7.45 8.12
N ILE A 92 -9.82 7.33 8.07
CA ILE A 92 -9.14 6.11 7.62
C ILE A 92 -9.55 4.93 8.49
N LEU A 93 -9.55 5.13 9.81
CA LEU A 93 -9.86 4.08 10.78
C LEU A 93 -11.34 3.66 10.75
N GLN A 94 -12.25 4.59 10.52
CA GLN A 94 -13.68 4.29 10.32
C GLN A 94 -13.91 3.55 9.01
N PHE A 95 -13.19 3.90 7.94
CA PHE A 95 -13.31 3.22 6.66
C PHE A 95 -12.92 1.74 6.75
N PHE A 96 -11.91 1.41 7.57
CA PHE A 96 -11.50 0.03 7.81
C PHE A 96 -12.25 -0.66 8.97
N LYS A 97 -13.35 -0.07 9.46
CA LYS A 97 -14.19 -0.64 10.52
C LYS A 97 -15.36 -1.42 9.93
N GLY A 98 -15.21 -2.74 9.77
CA GLY A 98 -16.36 -3.57 9.40
C GLY A 98 -16.01 -5.01 9.03
N PRO A 99 -17.05 -5.85 8.83
CA PRO A 99 -16.88 -7.10 8.10
C PRO A 99 -16.47 -6.77 6.66
N PHE A 100 -15.43 -7.46 6.18
CA PHE A 100 -14.98 -7.36 4.79
C PHE A 100 -15.50 -8.57 4.03
N ASP A 101 -16.15 -8.34 2.89
CA ASP A 101 -16.66 -9.41 2.02
C ASP A 101 -15.54 -10.13 1.25
N HIS A 102 -14.34 -9.54 1.24
CA HIS A 102 -13.18 -10.00 0.48
C HIS A 102 -11.96 -10.19 1.40
N GLN A 103 -11.29 -11.34 1.30
CA GLN A 103 -10.19 -11.74 2.15
C GLN A 103 -8.93 -10.90 1.94
N ALA A 104 -8.57 -10.55 0.70
CA ALA A 104 -7.42 -9.69 0.39
C ALA A 104 -7.64 -8.28 0.94
N LEU A 105 -8.87 -7.76 0.80
CA LEU A 105 -9.26 -6.49 1.41
C LEU A 105 -9.18 -6.55 2.94
N GLN A 106 -9.68 -7.63 3.56
CA GLN A 106 -9.57 -7.83 5.01
C GLN A 106 -8.10 -7.84 5.47
N VAL A 107 -7.25 -8.58 4.76
CA VAL A 107 -5.82 -8.68 5.06
C VAL A 107 -5.17 -7.31 4.97
N TYR A 108 -5.43 -6.57 3.89
CA TYR A 108 -4.91 -5.23 3.71
C TYR A 108 -5.38 -4.28 4.81
N ALA A 109 -6.69 -4.26 5.08
CA ALA A 109 -7.29 -3.41 6.10
C ALA A 109 -6.68 -3.63 7.49
N TYR A 110 -6.55 -4.89 7.90
CA TYR A 110 -5.97 -5.22 9.21
C TYR A 110 -4.50 -4.85 9.30
N GLN A 111 -3.74 -5.01 8.21
CA GLN A 111 -2.36 -4.54 8.16
C GLN A 111 -2.27 -3.02 8.25
N VAL A 112 -3.13 -2.27 7.57
CA VAL A 112 -3.19 -0.80 7.67
C VAL A 112 -3.45 -0.35 9.11
N LEU A 113 -4.41 -0.97 9.78
CA LEU A 113 -4.74 -0.69 11.18
C LEU A 113 -3.57 -0.98 12.11
N ASP A 114 -2.89 -2.12 11.91
CA ASP A 114 -1.72 -2.52 12.70
C ASP A 114 -0.54 -1.57 12.48
N PHE A 115 -0.26 -1.22 11.23
CA PHE A 115 0.87 -0.36 10.87
C PHE A 115 0.66 1.06 11.35
N TYR A 116 -0.56 1.61 11.22
CA TYR A 116 -0.91 2.89 11.81
C TYR A 116 -0.61 2.92 13.32
N ARG A 117 -1.00 1.88 14.06
CA ARG A 117 -0.67 1.77 15.50
C ARG A 117 0.82 1.65 15.76
N LEU A 118 1.53 0.82 15.00
CA LEU A 118 2.98 0.67 15.13
C LEU A 118 3.70 2.00 14.87
N GLU A 119 3.28 2.78 13.87
CA GLU A 119 3.84 4.10 13.59
C GLU A 119 3.61 5.06 14.77
N LYS A 120 2.36 5.15 15.24
CA LYS A 120 1.99 5.99 16.38
C LYS A 120 2.78 5.59 17.64
N TYR A 121 2.91 4.29 17.89
CA TYR A 121 3.70 3.77 19.00
C TYR A 121 5.20 4.08 18.86
N LEU A 122 5.76 3.97 17.66
CA LEU A 122 7.16 4.34 17.40
C LEU A 122 7.42 5.83 17.66
N ARG A 123 6.54 6.71 17.18
CA ARG A 123 6.69 8.17 17.27
C ARG A 123 6.41 8.71 18.67
N PHE A 124 5.33 8.26 19.31
CA PHE A 124 4.79 8.90 20.52
C PHE A 124 4.81 8.01 21.75
N LYS A 125 5.11 6.72 21.60
CA LYS A 125 5.03 5.73 22.69
C LYS A 125 3.63 5.65 23.33
N THR A 126 2.61 6.02 22.56
CA THR A 126 1.19 5.95 22.96
C THR A 126 0.46 4.90 22.14
N ILE A 127 -0.57 4.32 22.74
CA ILE A 127 -1.48 3.35 22.10
C ILE A 127 -2.86 3.95 22.16
N ASP A 128 -3.49 4.03 21.00
CA ASP A 128 -4.85 4.55 20.87
C ASP A 128 -5.85 3.40 20.98
N GLN A 129 -6.73 3.48 21.98
CA GLN A 129 -7.69 2.43 22.30
C GLN A 129 -8.94 2.49 21.43
N ASP A 130 -9.20 3.63 20.78
CA ASP A 130 -10.41 3.87 20.00
C ASP A 130 -10.28 3.40 18.53
N VAL A 131 -9.07 3.00 18.14
CA VAL A 131 -8.75 2.45 16.84
C VAL A 131 -9.33 1.02 16.73
N PRO A 132 -9.95 0.61 15.60
CA PRO A 132 -10.32 -0.79 15.36
C PRO A 132 -9.10 -1.72 15.31
N GLU A 133 -9.19 -2.91 15.92
CA GLU A 133 -8.08 -3.86 15.93
C GLU A 133 -7.86 -4.52 14.56
N GLY A 134 -6.60 -4.60 14.15
CA GLY A 134 -6.17 -5.49 13.08
C GLY A 134 -5.79 -6.86 13.65
N TYR A 135 -4.66 -7.38 13.20
CA TYR A 135 -4.10 -8.62 13.74
C TYR A 135 -3.38 -8.41 15.06
N LEU A 136 -2.81 -7.23 15.30
CA LEU A 136 -2.20 -6.86 16.58
C LEU A 136 -3.27 -6.35 17.54
N LYS A 137 -3.41 -7.03 18.67
CA LYS A 137 -4.37 -6.71 19.72
C LYS A 137 -3.84 -5.63 20.63
N ILE A 138 -4.74 -4.77 21.13
CA ILE A 138 -4.36 -3.65 22.00
C ILE A 138 -3.60 -4.14 23.24
N ASP A 139 -3.99 -5.29 23.78
CA ASP A 139 -3.35 -5.87 24.95
C ASP A 139 -1.92 -6.37 24.67
N GLU A 140 -1.59 -6.72 23.42
CA GLU A 140 -0.21 -7.05 23.04
C GLU A 140 0.70 -5.84 23.11
N PHE A 141 0.22 -4.66 22.71
CA PHE A 141 0.98 -3.41 22.84
C PHE A 141 1.18 -3.00 24.32
N LYS A 142 0.21 -3.31 25.19
CA LYS A 142 0.36 -3.08 26.65
C LYS A 142 1.34 -4.07 27.28
N HIS A 143 1.31 -5.33 26.82
CA HIS A 143 2.13 -6.41 27.34
C HIS A 143 3.60 -6.28 26.91
N TYR A 144 3.86 -5.92 25.66
CA TYR A 144 5.19 -5.73 25.12
C TYR A 144 5.53 -4.23 25.06
N GLN A 145 6.21 -3.72 26.09
CA GLN A 145 6.75 -2.35 26.11
C GLN A 145 7.93 -2.14 25.15
N ASP A 146 8.36 -3.20 24.46
CA ASP A 146 9.43 -3.21 23.48
C ASP A 146 8.86 -3.67 22.14
N ILE A 147 9.06 -2.83 21.11
CA ILE A 147 8.55 -3.11 19.77
C ILE A 147 9.15 -4.38 19.18
N ASP A 148 10.40 -4.70 19.50
CA ASP A 148 11.04 -5.91 18.98
C ASP A 148 10.36 -7.16 19.53
N ARG A 149 9.92 -7.13 20.79
CA ARG A 149 9.15 -8.22 21.40
C ARG A 149 7.73 -8.31 20.85
N LEU A 150 7.08 -7.18 20.63
CA LEU A 150 5.76 -7.14 19.99
C LEU A 150 5.84 -7.79 18.59
N ILE A 151 6.82 -7.37 17.78
CA ILE A 151 7.01 -7.88 16.44
C ILE A 151 7.40 -9.37 16.44
N LEU A 152 8.28 -9.80 17.35
CA LEU A 152 8.71 -11.19 17.47
C LEU A 152 7.53 -12.16 17.71
N ASN A 153 6.52 -11.70 18.45
CA ASN A 153 5.33 -12.50 18.75
C ASN A 153 4.18 -12.27 17.77
N SER A 154 4.36 -11.38 16.78
CA SER A 154 3.36 -11.09 15.77
C SER A 154 3.50 -11.99 14.53
N ARG A 155 2.44 -12.03 13.71
CA ARG A 155 2.50 -12.62 12.37
C ARG A 155 3.48 -11.94 11.42
N TYR A 156 3.98 -10.76 11.77
CA TYR A 156 4.85 -9.95 10.94
C TYR A 156 6.33 -10.14 11.21
N TYR A 157 6.71 -11.00 12.17
CA TYR A 157 8.10 -11.16 12.63
C TYR A 157 9.12 -11.22 11.49
N LYS A 158 8.85 -12.03 10.46
CA LYS A 158 9.79 -12.23 9.34
C LYS A 158 10.12 -10.93 8.61
N VAL A 159 9.13 -10.07 8.39
CA VAL A 159 9.25 -8.84 7.58
C VAL A 159 9.61 -7.63 8.44
N LEU A 160 8.96 -7.50 9.60
CA LEU A 160 9.09 -6.34 10.46
C LEU A 160 10.24 -6.44 11.48
N LYS A 161 11.04 -7.51 11.48
CA LYS A 161 12.21 -7.61 12.39
C LYS A 161 13.12 -6.38 12.27
N GLY A 162 13.41 -5.71 13.39
CA GLY A 162 14.22 -4.49 13.42
C GLY A 162 13.50 -3.25 12.89
N LEU A 163 12.17 -3.20 13.02
CA LEU A 163 11.36 -2.05 12.63
C LEU A 163 11.71 -0.82 13.47
N ASN A 164 11.97 0.29 12.79
CA ASN A 164 12.14 1.62 13.38
C ASN A 164 11.53 2.67 12.46
N LEU A 165 11.63 3.95 12.82
CA LEU A 165 11.05 5.04 12.01
C LEU A 165 11.71 5.19 10.63
N ASP A 166 13.02 4.93 10.53
CA ASP A 166 13.79 5.12 9.29
C ASP A 166 13.42 4.09 8.22
N ASN A 167 13.09 2.86 8.64
CA ASN A 167 12.72 1.76 7.75
C ASN A 167 11.23 1.42 7.77
N PHE A 168 10.41 2.24 8.43
CA PHE A 168 8.99 1.95 8.69
C PHE A 168 8.20 1.71 7.39
N TYR A 169 8.24 2.67 6.47
CA TYR A 169 7.49 2.60 5.22
C TYR A 169 7.95 1.45 4.33
N GLN A 170 9.27 1.21 4.25
CA GLN A 170 9.83 0.08 3.50
C GLN A 170 9.30 -1.25 4.02
N LYS A 171 9.40 -1.49 5.33
CA LYS A 171 9.04 -2.76 5.94
C LYS A 171 7.54 -3.03 5.90
N THR A 172 6.72 -1.99 6.09
CA THR A 172 5.26 -2.11 6.01
C THR A 172 4.78 -2.33 4.57
N GLN A 173 5.39 -1.68 3.58
CA GLN A 173 5.13 -1.96 2.17
C GLN A 173 5.51 -3.40 1.81
N GLN A 174 6.67 -3.89 2.25
CA GLN A 174 7.06 -5.29 2.04
C GLN A 174 6.05 -6.26 2.65
N ALA A 175 5.56 -5.98 3.86
CA ALA A 175 4.59 -6.83 4.54
C ALA A 175 3.24 -6.88 3.80
N HIS A 176 2.81 -5.78 3.19
CA HIS A 176 1.64 -5.76 2.32
C HIS A 176 1.87 -6.53 1.01
N ASN A 177 3.01 -6.31 0.33
CA ASN A 177 3.35 -7.02 -0.90
C ASN A 177 3.35 -8.54 -0.67
N GLU A 178 4.02 -9.01 0.38
CA GLU A 178 4.07 -10.44 0.73
C GLU A 178 2.68 -11.00 1.03
N ALA A 179 1.82 -10.25 1.72
CA ALA A 179 0.49 -10.72 2.09
C ALA A 179 -0.50 -10.73 0.90
N LEU A 180 -0.34 -9.84 -0.08
CA LEU A 180 -1.24 -9.70 -1.23
C LEU A 180 -0.79 -10.49 -2.47
N LYS A 181 0.47 -10.93 -2.51
CA LYS A 181 1.02 -11.70 -3.64
C LYS A 181 0.22 -12.97 -3.94
N ASP A 182 -0.20 -13.70 -2.91
CA ASP A 182 -0.92 -14.97 -3.07
C ASP A 182 -2.33 -14.80 -3.65
N PHE A 183 -2.94 -13.63 -3.45
CA PHE A 183 -4.27 -13.31 -3.98
C PHE A 183 -4.24 -12.90 -5.46
N THR A 184 -3.08 -12.48 -5.99
CA THR A 184 -2.93 -12.00 -7.37
C THR A 184 -3.27 -13.08 -8.40
N TRP A 185 -2.91 -14.33 -8.12
CA TRP A 185 -3.16 -15.46 -9.03
C TRP A 185 -4.28 -16.39 -8.54
N GLY A 186 -5.09 -15.90 -7.59
CA GLY A 186 -6.18 -16.65 -6.99
C GLY A 186 -7.32 -16.94 -7.97
N LEU A 187 -8.10 -17.97 -7.67
CA LEU A 187 -9.32 -18.30 -8.41
C LEU A 187 -10.46 -17.31 -8.14
N GLN A 188 -10.34 -16.52 -7.07
CA GLN A 188 -11.32 -15.50 -6.70
C GLN A 188 -10.98 -14.20 -7.44
N VAL A 189 -11.88 -13.83 -8.34
CA VAL A 189 -11.71 -12.70 -9.27
C VAL A 189 -11.51 -11.38 -8.53
N GLU A 190 -12.37 -11.06 -7.57
CA GLU A 190 -12.34 -9.79 -6.83
C GLU A 190 -11.07 -9.65 -5.98
N GLU A 191 -10.60 -10.73 -5.37
CA GLU A 191 -9.33 -10.75 -4.62
C GLU A 191 -8.13 -10.48 -5.53
N SER A 192 -8.15 -11.07 -6.73
CA SER A 192 -7.12 -10.84 -7.74
C SER A 192 -7.12 -9.40 -8.22
N ILE A 193 -8.31 -8.85 -8.52
CA ILE A 193 -8.48 -7.46 -8.96
C ILE A 193 -7.95 -6.49 -7.90
N PHE A 194 -8.35 -6.68 -6.63
CA PHE A 194 -7.87 -5.88 -5.51
C PHE A 194 -6.34 -5.88 -5.41
N SER A 195 -5.74 -7.08 -5.42
CA SER A 195 -4.31 -7.25 -5.24
C SER A 195 -3.51 -6.67 -6.39
N MET A 196 -3.99 -6.82 -7.63
CA MET A 196 -3.38 -6.20 -8.82
C MET A 196 -3.46 -4.68 -8.76
N ALA A 197 -4.61 -4.13 -8.39
CA ALA A 197 -4.77 -2.69 -8.23
C ALA A 197 -3.80 -2.13 -7.17
N TYR A 198 -3.64 -2.84 -6.04
CA TYR A 198 -2.70 -2.49 -4.99
C TYR A 198 -1.24 -2.49 -5.49
N LEU A 199 -0.82 -3.59 -6.13
CA LEU A 199 0.55 -3.73 -6.64
C LEU A 199 0.89 -2.65 -7.67
N MET A 200 -0.05 -2.30 -8.55
CA MET A 200 0.12 -1.23 -9.52
C MET A 200 0.37 0.13 -8.85
N VAL A 201 -0.36 0.45 -7.78
CA VAL A 201 -0.12 1.67 -6.99
C VAL A 201 1.27 1.65 -6.36
N GLN A 202 1.75 0.51 -5.85
CA GLN A 202 3.12 0.41 -5.32
C GLN A 202 4.18 0.64 -6.40
N GLN A 203 3.93 0.21 -7.63
CA GLN A 203 4.85 0.46 -8.74
C GLN A 203 4.94 1.93 -9.12
N LEU A 204 3.81 2.63 -9.18
CA LEU A 204 3.81 4.07 -9.38
C LEU A 204 4.60 4.79 -8.26
N ARG A 205 4.46 4.33 -7.01
CA ARG A 205 5.25 4.85 -5.87
C ARG A 205 6.74 4.56 -6.02
N ASN A 206 7.13 3.37 -6.46
CA ASN A 206 8.53 3.02 -6.69
C ASN A 206 9.16 3.88 -7.79
N VAL A 207 8.43 4.16 -8.89
CA VAL A 207 8.90 5.08 -9.94
C VAL A 207 9.09 6.48 -9.39
N ARG A 208 8.11 6.99 -8.60
CA ARG A 208 8.23 8.29 -7.93
C ARG A 208 9.46 8.33 -7.01
N ALA A 209 9.65 7.32 -6.16
CA ALA A 209 10.76 7.23 -5.22
C ALA A 209 12.11 7.21 -5.96
N PHE A 210 12.21 6.43 -7.04
CA PHE A 210 13.38 6.40 -7.91
C PHE A 210 13.71 7.78 -8.49
N LEU A 211 12.74 8.45 -9.11
CA LEU A 211 12.95 9.75 -9.73
C LEU A 211 13.39 10.80 -8.70
N LYS A 212 12.81 10.76 -7.49
CA LYS A 212 13.24 11.63 -6.39
C LYS A 212 14.65 11.31 -5.91
N ALA A 213 14.99 10.04 -5.76
CA ALA A 213 16.34 9.62 -5.34
C ALA A 213 17.40 10.12 -6.34
N VAL A 214 17.17 9.93 -7.64
CA VAL A 214 18.03 10.49 -8.70
C VAL A 214 18.14 12.01 -8.57
N ARG A 215 17.01 12.71 -8.40
CA ARG A 215 16.99 14.18 -8.34
C ARG A 215 17.74 14.75 -7.14
N TYR A 216 17.73 14.05 -6.01
CA TYR A 216 18.47 14.41 -4.80
C TYR A 216 19.90 13.87 -4.76
N GLY A 217 20.30 13.03 -5.71
CA GLY A 217 21.65 12.44 -5.77
C GLY A 217 21.87 11.25 -4.84
N PHE A 218 20.80 10.55 -4.44
CA PHE A 218 20.87 9.30 -3.68
C PHE A 218 20.94 8.08 -4.61
N ASP A 219 21.42 6.93 -4.10
CA ASP A 219 21.33 5.66 -4.84
C ASP A 219 19.86 5.19 -4.87
N PRO A 220 19.21 5.12 -6.04
CA PRO A 220 17.82 4.73 -6.12
C PRO A 220 17.54 3.31 -5.62
N LYS A 221 18.55 2.42 -5.58
CA LYS A 221 18.40 1.05 -5.06
C LYS A 221 18.05 1.02 -3.57
N GLU A 222 18.34 2.09 -2.84
CA GLU A 222 17.95 2.23 -1.43
C GLU A 222 16.45 2.51 -1.26
N PHE A 223 15.75 2.88 -2.34
CA PHE A 223 14.36 3.37 -2.31
C PHE A 223 13.38 2.59 -3.20
N ILE A 224 13.86 1.62 -3.99
CA ILE A 224 13.01 0.74 -4.81
C ILE A 224 12.68 -0.52 -4.01
N TYR A 225 11.38 -0.77 -3.79
CA TYR A 225 10.91 -1.90 -3.00
C TYR A 225 10.15 -2.88 -3.90
N VAL A 226 10.80 -4.00 -4.27
CA VAL A 226 10.18 -5.11 -5.00
C VAL A 226 9.54 -6.06 -4.01
#